data_AF-A0A354UQW9-F1
#
_entry.id   AF-A0A354UQW9-F1
#
_cell.length_a   1.000
_cell.length_b   1.000
_cell.length_c   1.000
_cell.angle_alpha   90.00
_cell.angle_beta   90.00
_cell.angle_gamma   90.00
#
_symmetry.space_group_name_H-M   'P 1'
#
loop_
_entity.id
_entity.type
_entity.pdbx_description
1 polymer ?
#
loop_
_entity_poly.entity_id
_entity_poly.type
_entity_poly.pdbx_seq_one_letter_code
_entity_poly.pdbx_strand_id
1 'polypeptide(L)'
;QLAESVNKELFIYVYQPSGESKNFKASSINISTTINDSISYSNYKLDFLNSDGVFYKYKVAEFTVRNENVRYYAISSIFRPFDESIDEQASGGNTITEVNYAVNKQYAFGTINGKPYVNCVDIETIVVTDKFVGFVRYENGFTLYNSACDSHFVAFNTNKPIDKLLEADVYYTAQAYGCSWAAITGDVEKFGEKEDKYAHLEYTDKVEHTGEGWFAGTYKWDRIQTIDDFINGENRENIFYGAVLNVKVATKLTNSALSELEGKKWVLRFCETGYSANYSTVAGSSSKNFTLVGDVTILRLKFVTDGITYNLGVIDNKQSGSSEPSNSTSVGVELNSKFTDRWKKIFGLLALLLLLVVLLPYLPTIFTFILNVITLPFKAINGLFKAARKRKKEKK
;
A
#
# COMPACT_ATOMS: atom_id res chain seq x y z
N GLN A 1 -33.09 -4.24 21.55
CA GLN A 1 -33.74 -3.11 22.26
C GLN A 1 -32.67 -2.29 22.97
N LEU A 2 -32.96 -1.03 23.31
CA LEU A 2 -32.06 -0.14 24.04
C LEU A 2 -32.71 0.36 25.33
N ALA A 3 -31.90 0.66 26.35
CA ALA A 3 -32.35 1.36 27.55
C ALA A 3 -31.26 2.31 28.06
N GLU A 4 -31.69 3.44 28.63
CA GLU A 4 -30.80 4.43 29.24
C GLU A 4 -30.88 4.34 30.77
N SER A 5 -29.75 4.42 31.44
CA SER A 5 -29.66 4.44 32.90
C SER A 5 -29.70 5.86 33.44
N VAL A 6 -30.10 6.02 34.71
CA VAL A 6 -30.01 7.31 35.44
C VAL A 6 -28.57 7.79 35.60
N ASN A 7 -27.60 6.88 35.52
CA ASN A 7 -26.16 7.16 35.55
C ASN A 7 -25.60 7.47 34.15
N LYS A 8 -26.47 7.71 33.15
CA LYS A 8 -26.12 8.02 31.76
C LYS A 8 -25.39 6.89 31.03
N GLU A 9 -25.69 5.65 31.38
CA GLU A 9 -25.18 4.48 30.67
C GLU A 9 -26.20 4.02 29.61
N LEU A 10 -25.72 3.42 28.54
CA LEU A 10 -26.55 2.78 27.53
C LEU A 10 -26.47 1.26 27.67
N PHE A 11 -27.63 0.61 27.74
CA PHE A 11 -27.76 -0.85 27.77
C PHE A 11 -28.39 -1.36 26.48
N ILE A 12 -27.92 -2.52 26.03
CA ILE A 12 -28.40 -3.19 24.83
C ILE A 12 -28.95 -4.55 25.21
N TYR A 13 -30.14 -4.84 24.70
CA TYR A 13 -30.79 -6.14 24.85
C TYR A 13 -30.86 -6.81 23.49
N VAL A 14 -30.22 -7.97 23.39
CA VAL A 14 -30.06 -8.73 22.16
C VAL A 14 -30.84 -10.03 22.28
N TYR A 15 -31.64 -10.32 21.26
CA TYR A 15 -32.25 -11.63 21.08
C TYR A 15 -31.24 -12.53 20.37
N GLN A 16 -30.80 -13.57 21.05
CA GLN A 16 -29.80 -14.53 20.57
C GLN A 16 -30.41 -15.95 20.58
N PRO A 17 -30.98 -16.42 19.45
CA PRO A 17 -31.59 -17.74 19.36
C PRO A 17 -30.66 -18.88 19.74
N SER A 18 -29.35 -18.71 19.50
CA SER A 18 -28.33 -19.70 19.82
C SER A 18 -27.90 -19.68 21.29
N GLY A 19 -28.56 -18.90 22.15
CA GLY A 19 -28.14 -18.68 23.54
C GLY A 19 -28.02 -19.96 24.36
N GLU A 20 -28.96 -20.90 24.14
CA GLU A 20 -28.98 -22.18 24.86
C GLU A 20 -28.02 -23.23 24.28
N SER A 21 -27.72 -23.17 22.97
CA SER A 21 -26.92 -24.19 22.28
C SER A 21 -25.45 -23.83 22.13
N LYS A 22 -25.15 -22.58 21.77
CA LYS A 22 -23.80 -22.09 21.45
C LYS A 22 -23.36 -20.91 22.31
N ASN A 23 -24.31 -20.17 22.89
CA ASN A 23 -24.04 -19.03 23.76
C ASN A 23 -23.15 -17.95 23.11
N PHE A 24 -23.41 -17.63 21.85
CA PHE A 24 -22.68 -16.59 21.12
C PHE A 24 -22.92 -15.22 21.74
N LYS A 25 -21.85 -14.62 22.26
CA LYS A 25 -21.90 -13.30 22.87
C LYS A 25 -21.52 -12.24 21.86
N ALA A 26 -22.26 -11.14 21.85
CA ALA A 26 -21.86 -9.94 21.12
C ALA A 26 -20.59 -9.34 21.75
N SER A 27 -19.71 -8.80 20.92
CA SER A 27 -18.43 -8.21 21.32
C SER A 27 -18.39 -6.69 21.14
N SER A 28 -19.00 -6.16 20.08
CA SER A 28 -19.03 -4.73 19.80
C SER A 28 -20.27 -4.32 19.00
N ILE A 29 -20.52 -3.01 18.89
CA ILE A 29 -21.65 -2.44 18.16
C ILE A 29 -21.29 -1.12 17.50
N ASN A 30 -21.84 -0.87 16.31
CA ASN A 30 -21.71 0.41 15.62
C ASN A 30 -22.91 1.32 15.95
N ILE A 31 -22.64 2.48 16.56
CA ILE A 31 -23.66 3.46 16.96
C ILE A 31 -23.29 4.83 16.40
N SER A 32 -24.25 5.48 15.75
CA SER A 32 -24.24 6.91 15.47
C SER A 32 -25.25 7.61 16.38
N THR A 33 -24.82 8.71 17.01
CA THR A 33 -25.69 9.59 17.80
C THR A 33 -26.21 10.79 17.02
N THR A 34 -25.76 10.94 15.78
CA THR A 34 -26.21 11.95 14.82
C THR A 34 -27.17 11.32 13.80
N ILE A 35 -27.95 12.17 13.13
CA ILE A 35 -29.01 11.77 12.20
C ILE A 35 -28.84 12.44 10.82
N ASN A 36 -29.56 11.93 9.82
CA ASN A 36 -29.67 12.48 8.47
C ASN A 36 -28.31 12.65 7.76
N ASP A 37 -27.99 13.84 7.26
CA ASP A 37 -26.77 14.05 6.49
C ASP A 37 -25.49 14.05 7.34
N SER A 38 -25.62 14.07 8.67
CA SER A 38 -24.50 14.14 9.61
C SER A 38 -24.18 12.81 10.29
N ILE A 39 -24.70 11.68 9.79
CA ILE A 39 -24.49 10.35 10.41
C ILE A 39 -22.99 10.05 10.52
N SER A 40 -22.55 9.69 11.72
CA SER A 40 -21.16 9.36 12.04
C SER A 40 -21.15 8.21 13.04
N TYR A 41 -20.72 7.03 12.60
CA TYR A 41 -20.69 5.84 13.43
C TYR A 41 -19.38 5.73 14.21
N SER A 42 -19.46 5.16 15.41
CA SER A 42 -18.30 4.68 16.16
C SER A 42 -18.55 3.26 16.61
N ASN A 43 -17.48 2.46 16.72
CA ASN A 43 -17.55 1.11 17.25
C ASN A 43 -17.35 1.15 18.77
N TYR A 44 -18.30 0.60 19.52
CA TYR A 44 -18.24 0.51 20.98
C TYR A 44 -18.16 -0.95 21.40
N LYS A 45 -17.27 -1.26 22.36
CA LYS A 45 -17.22 -2.59 22.97
C LYS A 45 -18.46 -2.82 23.84
N LEU A 46 -18.84 -4.10 23.97
CA LEU A 46 -19.99 -4.52 24.77
C LEU A 46 -19.54 -5.33 25.98
N ASP A 47 -19.84 -4.81 27.17
CA ASP A 47 -19.65 -5.53 28.41
C ASP A 47 -20.88 -6.41 28.68
N PHE A 48 -20.71 -7.72 28.58
CA PHE A 48 -21.75 -8.68 28.93
C PHE A 48 -22.10 -8.58 30.41
N LEU A 49 -23.39 -8.42 30.72
CA LEU A 49 -23.88 -8.34 32.09
C LEU A 49 -24.52 -9.65 32.54
N ASN A 50 -25.57 -10.07 31.83
CA ASN A 50 -26.30 -11.29 32.12
C ASN A 50 -27.10 -11.76 30.89
N SER A 51 -27.61 -12.99 30.98
CA SER A 51 -28.53 -13.56 30.01
C SER A 51 -29.60 -14.38 30.70
N ASP A 52 -30.78 -14.47 30.09
CA ASP A 52 -31.87 -15.37 30.48
C ASP A 52 -32.43 -16.04 29.23
N GLY A 53 -32.16 -17.34 29.08
CA GLY A 53 -32.39 -18.12 27.86
C GLY A 53 -31.75 -17.45 26.63
N VAL A 54 -32.61 -16.97 25.74
CA VAL A 54 -32.25 -16.33 24.46
C VAL A 54 -32.10 -14.81 24.56
N PHE A 55 -32.25 -14.20 25.74
CA PHE A 55 -32.16 -12.75 25.93
C PHE A 55 -30.88 -12.36 26.64
N TYR A 56 -30.05 -11.55 25.98
CA TYR A 56 -28.75 -11.12 26.48
C TYR A 56 -28.76 -9.63 26.75
N LYS A 57 -28.14 -9.23 27.86
CA LYS A 57 -28.00 -7.83 28.25
C LYS A 57 -26.52 -7.43 28.27
N TYR A 58 -26.24 -6.30 27.64
CA TYR A 58 -24.91 -5.71 27.56
C TYR A 58 -24.95 -4.25 28.03
N LYS A 59 -23.85 -3.78 28.59
CA LYS A 59 -23.54 -2.35 28.75
C LYS A 59 -22.64 -1.92 27.58
N VAL A 60 -22.90 -0.75 27.02
CA VAL A 60 -22.00 -0.15 26.03
C VAL A 60 -20.82 0.47 26.76
N ALA A 61 -19.63 -0.06 26.55
CA ALA A 61 -18.41 0.41 27.19
C ALA A 61 -18.07 1.83 26.72
N GLU A 62 -17.59 2.65 27.64
CA GLU A 62 -17.13 4.03 27.39
C GLU A 62 -18.16 4.95 26.73
N PHE A 63 -19.45 4.59 26.79
CA PHE A 63 -20.54 5.39 26.25
C PHE A 63 -21.23 6.21 27.34
N THR A 64 -21.38 7.51 27.10
CA THR A 64 -22.14 8.41 27.98
C THR A 64 -23.36 8.98 27.24
N VAL A 65 -24.54 8.73 27.79
CA VAL A 65 -25.81 9.29 27.29
C VAL A 65 -25.79 10.81 27.40
N ARG A 66 -26.09 11.49 26.28
CA ARG A 66 -26.07 12.95 26.19
C ARG A 66 -27.22 13.59 26.96
N ASN A 67 -27.01 14.81 27.46
CA ASN A 67 -28.03 15.61 28.13
C ASN A 67 -28.91 16.37 27.11
N GLU A 68 -29.48 15.66 26.13
CA GLU A 68 -30.36 16.24 25.11
C GLU A 68 -31.81 15.84 25.36
N ASN A 69 -32.78 16.70 25.03
CA ASN A 69 -34.21 16.42 25.25
C ASN A 69 -34.70 15.24 24.40
N VAL A 70 -34.15 15.11 23.19
CA VAL A 70 -34.37 13.99 22.28
C VAL A 70 -33.01 13.46 21.88
N ARG A 71 -32.80 12.15 22.03
CA ARG A 71 -31.53 11.47 21.77
C ARG A 71 -31.75 10.41 20.71
N TYR A 72 -30.86 10.35 19.75
CA TYR A 72 -30.94 9.40 18.64
C TYR A 72 -29.81 8.40 18.71
N TYR A 73 -30.12 7.14 18.39
CA TYR A 73 -29.15 6.06 18.28
C TYR A 73 -29.44 5.31 17.00
N ALA A 74 -28.71 5.63 15.93
CA ALA A 74 -28.72 4.85 14.71
C ALA A 74 -27.71 3.71 14.85
N ILE A 75 -28.17 2.48 14.64
CA ILE A 75 -27.37 1.26 14.78
C ILE A 75 -27.36 0.54 13.44
N SER A 76 -26.18 0.47 12.83
CA SER A 76 -25.98 -0.29 11.59
C SER A 76 -25.83 -1.77 11.91
N SER A 77 -24.84 -2.13 12.72
CA SER A 77 -24.48 -3.52 13.01
C SER A 77 -24.07 -3.77 14.45
N ILE A 78 -24.25 -5.02 14.88
CA ILE A 78 -23.67 -5.60 16.10
C ILE A 78 -22.77 -6.76 15.73
N PHE A 79 -21.70 -6.98 16.49
CA PHE A 79 -20.66 -7.95 16.15
C PHE A 79 -20.60 -9.07 17.16
N ARG A 80 -20.19 -10.26 16.71
CA ARG A 80 -19.74 -11.37 17.57
C ARG A 80 -18.36 -11.85 17.13
N PRO A 81 -17.61 -12.53 18.00
CA PRO A 81 -16.40 -13.24 17.58
C PRO A 81 -16.70 -14.26 16.48
N PHE A 82 -15.75 -14.43 15.57
CA PHE A 82 -15.75 -15.47 14.54
C PHE A 82 -15.79 -16.86 15.18
N ASP A 83 -16.54 -17.78 14.58
CA ASP A 83 -16.62 -19.18 14.98
C ASP A 83 -16.44 -20.09 13.75
N GLU A 84 -15.32 -20.81 13.71
CA GLU A 84 -14.93 -21.69 12.59
C GLU A 84 -15.91 -22.84 12.29
N SER A 85 -16.83 -23.16 13.23
CA SER A 85 -17.83 -24.21 13.03
C SER A 85 -19.04 -23.75 12.21
N ILE A 86 -19.22 -22.45 12.01
CA ILE A 86 -20.38 -21.87 11.30
C ILE A 86 -20.01 -20.76 10.32
N ASP A 87 -18.83 -20.17 10.44
CA ASP A 87 -18.38 -19.05 9.61
C ASP A 87 -17.33 -19.47 8.59
N GLU A 88 -17.38 -18.82 7.43
CA GLU A 88 -16.38 -18.98 6.38
C GLU A 88 -15.30 -17.93 6.53
N GLN A 89 -14.04 -18.35 6.47
CA GLN A 89 -12.89 -17.46 6.55
C GLN A 89 -12.69 -16.69 5.24
N ALA A 90 -12.09 -15.50 5.32
CA ALA A 90 -11.69 -14.73 4.14
C ALA A 90 -10.55 -15.41 3.36
N SER A 91 -10.48 -15.12 2.05
CA SER A 91 -9.39 -15.54 1.15
C SER A 91 -8.17 -14.61 1.25
N GLY A 92 -7.13 -14.88 0.44
CA GLY A 92 -6.00 -13.95 0.27
C GLY A 92 -5.08 -13.80 1.48
N GLY A 93 -5.11 -14.72 2.44
CA GLY A 93 -4.38 -14.60 3.70
C GLY A 93 -5.00 -13.61 4.68
N ASN A 94 -6.25 -13.18 4.46
CA ASN A 94 -6.99 -12.35 5.40
C ASN A 94 -7.65 -13.20 6.49
N THR A 95 -7.99 -12.55 7.60
CA THR A 95 -8.67 -13.21 8.72
C THR A 95 -9.80 -12.34 9.23
N ILE A 96 -11.00 -12.91 9.31
CA ILE A 96 -12.18 -12.35 9.94
C ILE A 96 -12.10 -12.66 11.43
N THR A 97 -12.16 -11.62 12.26
CA THR A 97 -12.08 -11.73 13.72
C THR A 97 -13.46 -11.56 14.35
N GLU A 98 -14.30 -10.70 13.78
CA GLU A 98 -15.68 -10.51 14.21
C GLU A 98 -16.64 -10.49 13.02
N VAL A 99 -17.73 -11.23 13.16
CA VAL A 99 -18.82 -11.32 12.19
C VAL A 99 -19.94 -10.36 12.57
N ASN A 100 -20.43 -9.60 11.59
CA ASN A 100 -21.50 -8.64 11.79
C ASN A 100 -22.89 -9.29 11.73
N TYR A 101 -23.84 -8.69 12.44
CA TYR A 101 -25.28 -8.85 12.21
C TYR A 101 -25.90 -7.48 11.95
N ALA A 102 -26.70 -7.40 10.88
CA ALA A 102 -27.39 -6.18 10.52
C ALA A 102 -28.51 -5.88 11.53
N VAL A 103 -28.48 -4.68 12.09
CA VAL A 103 -29.52 -4.17 13.00
C VAL A 103 -30.45 -3.22 12.25
N ASN A 104 -29.89 -2.31 11.45
CA ASN A 104 -30.60 -1.39 10.56
C ASN A 104 -31.73 -0.60 11.24
N LYS A 105 -31.51 -0.14 12.48
CA LYS A 105 -32.54 0.56 13.26
C LYS A 105 -32.03 1.86 13.86
N GLN A 106 -32.89 2.86 13.86
CA GLN A 106 -32.70 4.09 14.61
C GLN A 106 -33.70 4.16 15.76
N TYR A 107 -33.19 4.38 16.95
CA TYR A 107 -33.96 4.59 18.16
C TYR A 107 -33.97 6.08 18.51
N ALA A 108 -35.13 6.61 18.90
CA ALA A 108 -35.25 7.96 19.42
C ALA A 108 -35.82 7.91 20.84
N PHE A 109 -35.09 8.46 21.80
CA PHE A 109 -35.49 8.57 23.19
C PHE A 109 -35.81 10.02 23.51
N GLY A 110 -36.93 10.25 24.19
CA GLY A 110 -37.32 11.60 24.58
C GLY A 110 -38.48 11.61 25.54
N THR A 111 -39.16 12.76 25.62
CA THR A 111 -40.33 12.93 26.48
C THR A 111 -41.39 13.70 25.71
N ILE A 112 -42.61 13.17 25.65
CA ILE A 112 -43.77 13.85 25.06
C ILE A 112 -44.78 14.05 26.19
N ASN A 113 -45.16 15.30 26.46
CA ASN A 113 -46.10 15.67 27.52
C ASN A 113 -45.72 15.11 28.91
N GLY A 114 -44.44 15.14 29.27
CA GLY A 114 -43.93 14.65 30.55
C GLY A 114 -43.83 13.13 30.69
N LYS A 115 -44.18 12.36 29.65
CA LYS A 115 -44.07 10.89 29.64
C LYS A 115 -42.90 10.42 28.76
N PRO A 116 -42.16 9.39 29.17
CA PRO A 116 -41.11 8.80 28.34
C PRO A 116 -41.66 8.40 26.97
N TYR A 117 -40.92 8.73 25.92
CA TYR A 117 -41.21 8.37 24.54
C TYR A 117 -40.00 7.65 23.96
N VAL A 118 -40.27 6.49 23.37
CA VAL A 118 -39.28 5.73 22.61
C VAL A 118 -39.87 5.42 21.24
N ASN A 119 -39.15 5.78 20.18
CA ASN A 119 -39.48 5.38 18.81
C ASN A 119 -38.37 4.48 18.27
N CYS A 120 -38.74 3.55 17.38
CA CYS A 120 -37.81 2.74 16.63
C CYS A 120 -38.26 2.71 15.17
N VAL A 121 -37.38 3.13 14.26
CA VAL A 121 -37.62 3.10 12.82
C VAL A 121 -36.53 2.30 12.14
N ASP A 122 -36.87 1.65 11.02
CA ASP A 122 -35.87 1.02 10.17
C ASP A 122 -35.12 2.09 9.37
N ILE A 123 -33.82 1.91 9.20
CA ILE A 123 -32.95 2.77 8.41
C ILE A 123 -32.32 1.97 7.28
N GLU A 124 -32.05 2.66 6.17
CA GLU A 124 -31.34 2.06 5.05
C GLU A 124 -29.84 1.94 5.38
N THR A 125 -29.24 0.83 4.98
CA THR A 125 -27.80 0.56 5.08
C THR A 125 -27.29 -0.04 3.78
N ILE A 126 -25.96 -0.05 3.63
CA ILE A 126 -25.27 -0.69 2.51
C ILE A 126 -24.43 -1.86 3.03
N VAL A 127 -24.40 -2.97 2.29
CA VAL A 127 -23.71 -4.19 2.69
C VAL A 127 -22.45 -4.37 1.85
N VAL A 128 -21.32 -4.64 2.49
CA VAL A 128 -20.10 -5.07 1.80
C VAL A 128 -20.25 -6.54 1.42
N THR A 129 -20.12 -6.85 0.14
CA THR A 129 -20.35 -8.21 -0.40
C THR A 129 -19.06 -8.98 -0.62
N ASP A 130 -17.96 -8.27 -0.80
CA ASP A 130 -16.63 -8.85 -1.02
C ASP A 130 -15.58 -7.82 -0.56
N LYS A 131 -14.52 -8.28 0.08
CA LYS A 131 -13.56 -7.44 0.80
C LYS A 131 -12.16 -8.06 0.85
N PHE A 132 -11.17 -7.25 0.55
CA PHE A 132 -9.76 -7.58 0.71
C PHE A 132 -9.04 -6.45 1.45
N VAL A 133 -8.34 -6.78 2.53
CA VAL A 133 -7.54 -5.86 3.32
C VAL A 133 -6.08 -6.15 3.06
N GLY A 134 -5.29 -5.12 2.80
CA GLY A 134 -3.87 -5.27 2.54
C GLY A 134 -3.12 -3.96 2.73
N PHE A 135 -1.84 -3.96 2.39
CA PHE A 135 -1.04 -2.74 2.36
C PHE A 135 -0.01 -2.79 1.25
N VAL A 136 0.38 -1.62 0.77
CA VAL A 136 1.46 -1.45 -0.21
C VAL A 136 2.66 -0.84 0.51
N ARG A 137 3.84 -1.45 0.36
CA ARG A 137 5.10 -0.96 0.93
C ARG A 137 5.84 -0.07 -0.06
N TYR A 138 6.10 1.17 0.35
CA TYR A 138 6.90 2.14 -0.39
C TYR A 138 8.26 2.34 0.29
N GLU A 139 9.30 1.77 -0.30
CA GLU A 139 10.67 1.84 0.23
C GLU A 139 11.18 3.28 0.29
N ASN A 140 11.86 3.64 1.39
CA ASN A 140 12.43 4.97 1.58
C ASN A 140 13.75 5.19 0.83
N GLY A 141 14.09 4.31 -0.12
CA GLY A 141 15.38 4.30 -0.80
C GLY A 141 16.49 3.70 0.07
N PHE A 142 17.73 3.88 -0.37
CA PHE A 142 18.90 3.32 0.29
C PHE A 142 19.29 4.16 1.52
N THR A 143 19.16 3.56 2.68
CA THR A 143 19.57 4.08 3.99
C THR A 143 20.44 3.06 4.72
N LEU A 144 21.10 3.47 5.80
CA LEU A 144 21.89 2.54 6.64
C LEU A 144 21.02 1.43 7.26
N TYR A 145 19.75 1.76 7.50
CA TYR A 145 18.71 0.89 8.05
C TYR A 145 17.53 0.88 7.10
N ASN A 146 17.09 -0.30 6.64
CA ASN A 146 16.00 -0.38 5.66
C ASN A 146 14.73 0.16 6.30
N SER A 147 14.07 1.10 5.63
CA SER A 147 12.82 1.66 6.10
C SER A 147 11.87 1.90 4.94
N ALA A 148 10.58 1.86 5.22
CA ALA A 148 9.54 2.04 4.23
C ALA A 148 8.28 2.66 4.87
N CYS A 149 7.39 3.15 4.03
CA CYS A 149 6.03 3.54 4.40
C CYS A 149 5.06 2.46 3.90
N ASP A 150 4.29 1.87 4.81
CA ASP A 150 3.22 0.94 4.50
C ASP A 150 1.91 1.72 4.40
N SER A 151 1.31 1.77 3.20
CA SER A 151 -0.01 2.37 2.96
C SER A 151 -1.07 1.28 3.00
N HIS A 152 -1.86 1.26 4.07
CA HIS A 152 -2.92 0.28 4.32
C HIS A 152 -4.18 0.63 3.56
N PHE A 153 -4.82 -0.39 2.99
CA PHE A 153 -6.00 -0.24 2.17
C PHE A 153 -7.04 -1.33 2.42
N VAL A 154 -8.29 -1.02 2.08
CA VAL A 154 -9.39 -1.98 1.95
C VAL A 154 -9.99 -1.83 0.56
N ALA A 155 -9.99 -2.93 -0.19
CA ALA A 155 -10.65 -3.06 -1.47
C ALA A 155 -11.97 -3.80 -1.30
N PHE A 156 -13.07 -3.33 -1.90
CA PHE A 156 -14.39 -3.87 -1.60
C PHE A 156 -15.41 -3.71 -2.73
N ASN A 157 -16.50 -4.48 -2.61
CA ASN A 157 -17.74 -4.39 -3.36
C ASN A 157 -18.93 -4.22 -2.43
N THR A 158 -20.02 -3.70 -2.97
CA THR A 158 -21.26 -3.46 -2.23
C THR A 158 -22.47 -4.06 -2.92
N ASN A 159 -23.53 -4.31 -2.15
CA ASN A 159 -24.82 -4.77 -2.66
C ASN A 159 -25.61 -3.69 -3.41
N LYS A 160 -25.16 -2.43 -3.36
CA LYS A 160 -25.69 -1.29 -4.12
C LYS A 160 -24.62 -0.80 -5.09
N PRO A 161 -24.99 -0.42 -6.33
CA PRO A 161 -24.07 0.24 -7.23
C PRO A 161 -23.62 1.59 -6.65
N ILE A 162 -22.40 1.97 -6.99
CA ILE A 162 -21.81 3.25 -6.61
C ILE A 162 -21.18 3.83 -7.88
N ASP A 163 -21.78 4.90 -8.40
CA ASP A 163 -21.24 5.61 -9.57
C ASP A 163 -20.08 6.51 -9.16
N LYS A 164 -20.22 7.17 -8.00
CA LYS A 164 -19.18 8.03 -7.42
C LYS A 164 -19.14 7.90 -5.91
N LEU A 165 -18.01 7.45 -5.37
CA LEU A 165 -17.75 7.44 -3.94
C LEU A 165 -17.19 8.80 -3.50
N LEU A 166 -17.84 9.45 -2.53
CA LEU A 166 -17.51 10.81 -2.09
C LEU A 166 -16.74 10.81 -0.77
N GLU A 167 -17.24 10.09 0.22
CA GLU A 167 -16.64 10.01 1.56
C GLU A 167 -16.76 8.59 2.11
N ALA A 168 -15.83 8.19 2.97
CA ALA A 168 -15.88 6.93 3.69
C ALA A 168 -15.30 7.07 5.10
N ASP A 169 -15.94 6.41 6.07
CA ASP A 169 -15.39 6.26 7.42
C ASP A 169 -14.95 4.81 7.63
N VAL A 170 -13.72 4.63 8.10
CA VAL A 170 -13.12 3.31 8.34
C VAL A 170 -12.67 3.23 9.79
N TYR A 171 -13.06 2.16 10.48
CA TYR A 171 -12.48 1.75 11.77
C TYR A 171 -11.41 0.70 11.52
N TYR A 172 -10.35 0.76 12.32
CA TYR A 172 -9.30 -0.26 12.35
C TYR A 172 -8.62 -0.26 13.72
N THR A 173 -7.85 -1.30 13.99
CA THR A 173 -6.96 -1.37 15.15
C THR A 173 -5.52 -1.27 14.71
N ALA A 174 -4.70 -0.62 15.53
CA ALA A 174 -3.27 -0.50 15.30
C ALA A 174 -2.51 -0.97 16.54
N GLN A 175 -1.46 -1.76 16.34
CA GLN A 175 -0.58 -2.22 17.41
C GLN A 175 0.88 -2.19 16.94
N ALA A 176 1.75 -1.54 17.70
CA ALA A 176 3.19 -1.58 17.41
C ALA A 176 3.72 -3.00 17.65
N TYR A 177 4.51 -3.52 16.72
CA TYR A 177 5.13 -4.83 16.83
C TYR A 177 6.61 -4.75 16.45
N GLY A 178 7.44 -5.36 17.29
CA GLY A 178 8.86 -5.52 17.05
C GLY A 178 9.25 -6.97 17.21
N CYS A 179 9.95 -7.53 16.22
CA CYS A 179 10.60 -8.82 16.35
C CYS A 179 12.11 -8.67 16.17
N SER A 180 12.87 -9.42 16.94
CA SER A 180 14.32 -9.49 16.77
C SER A 180 14.82 -10.90 17.04
N TRP A 181 15.81 -11.30 16.26
CA TRP A 181 16.51 -12.56 16.44
C TRP A 181 18.00 -12.29 16.61
N ALA A 182 18.64 -13.01 17.53
CA ALA A 182 20.09 -13.03 17.68
C ALA A 182 20.57 -14.45 18.00
N ALA A 183 21.73 -14.82 17.48
CA ALA A 183 22.27 -16.20 17.58
C ALA A 183 22.34 -16.77 19.00
N ILE A 184 22.50 -15.92 20.03
CA ILE A 184 22.62 -16.34 21.43
C ILE A 184 21.26 -16.27 22.16
N THR A 185 20.41 -15.31 21.79
CA THR A 185 19.20 -14.94 22.54
C THR A 185 17.92 -15.55 21.96
N GLY A 186 17.95 -16.04 20.72
CA GLY A 186 16.78 -16.55 20.01
C GLY A 186 15.82 -15.44 19.58
N ASP A 187 14.57 -15.82 19.34
CA ASP A 187 13.50 -14.90 18.95
C ASP A 187 12.96 -14.12 20.15
N VAL A 188 12.84 -12.81 19.97
CA VAL A 188 12.21 -11.90 20.93
C VAL A 188 11.14 -11.10 20.20
N GLU A 189 9.91 -11.23 20.67
CA GLU A 189 8.76 -10.46 20.17
C GLU A 189 8.32 -9.44 21.21
N LYS A 190 7.91 -8.26 20.74
CA LYS A 190 7.40 -7.17 21.56
C LYS A 190 6.14 -6.62 20.93
N PHE A 191 5.06 -6.61 21.71
CA PHE A 191 3.78 -6.04 21.35
C PHE A 191 3.55 -4.77 22.17
N GLY A 192 3.19 -3.69 21.50
CA GLY A 192 2.71 -2.47 22.14
C GLY A 192 1.23 -2.58 22.55
N GLU A 193 0.67 -1.48 23.01
CA GLU A 193 -0.77 -1.38 23.26
C GLU A 193 -1.54 -1.42 21.94
N LYS A 194 -2.69 -2.10 21.95
CA LYS A 194 -3.61 -2.16 20.81
C LYS A 194 -4.60 -1.02 20.94
N GLU A 195 -4.66 -0.17 19.92
CA GLU A 195 -5.49 1.03 19.92
C GLU A 195 -6.56 0.96 18.82
N ASP A 196 -7.77 1.43 19.15
CA ASP A 196 -8.84 1.65 18.19
C ASP A 196 -8.60 2.97 17.44
N LYS A 197 -8.69 2.95 16.10
CA LYS A 197 -8.42 4.09 15.22
C LYS A 197 -9.55 4.27 14.21
N TYR A 198 -9.68 5.51 13.73
CA TYR A 198 -10.69 5.93 12.79
C TYR A 198 -10.05 6.78 11.70
N ALA A 199 -10.45 6.54 10.45
CA ALA A 199 -10.06 7.33 9.30
C ALA A 199 -11.31 7.86 8.60
N HIS A 200 -11.40 9.18 8.48
CA HIS A 200 -12.36 9.86 7.61
C HIS A 200 -11.66 10.16 6.30
N LEU A 201 -12.26 9.75 5.18
CA LEU A 201 -11.68 9.84 3.85
C LEU A 201 -12.60 10.65 2.95
N GLU A 202 -12.06 11.64 2.26
CA GLU A 202 -12.73 12.34 1.17
C GLU A 202 -12.12 11.98 -0.18
N TYR A 203 -12.94 11.99 -1.24
CA TYR A 203 -12.46 11.70 -2.61
C TYR A 203 -11.45 12.73 -3.14
N THR A 204 -11.34 13.89 -2.51
CA THR A 204 -10.36 14.94 -2.81
C THR A 204 -9.04 14.76 -2.08
N ASP A 205 -8.99 13.90 -1.06
CA ASP A 205 -7.81 13.72 -0.23
C ASP A 205 -6.71 13.00 -0.98
N LYS A 206 -5.50 13.54 -0.85
CA LYS A 206 -4.28 13.02 -1.47
C LYS A 206 -3.20 12.87 -0.43
N VAL A 207 -2.39 11.84 -0.62
CA VAL A 207 -1.19 11.61 0.19
C VAL A 207 0.03 11.70 -0.69
N GLU A 208 1.08 12.26 -0.14
CA GLU A 208 2.40 12.31 -0.73
C GLU A 208 3.41 11.79 0.27
N HIS A 209 4.18 10.78 -0.12
CA HIS A 209 5.27 10.21 0.65
C HIS A 209 6.57 10.34 -0.14
N THR A 210 7.60 10.93 0.47
CA THR A 210 8.95 11.01 -0.14
C THR A 210 9.92 10.31 0.78
N GLY A 211 10.58 9.27 0.27
CA GLY A 211 11.61 8.58 1.05
C GLY A 211 12.83 9.49 1.30
N GLU A 212 13.48 9.28 2.44
CA GLU A 212 14.61 10.11 2.88
C GLU A 212 15.98 9.57 2.41
N GLY A 213 16.01 8.35 1.86
CA GLY A 213 17.21 7.64 1.43
C GLY A 213 17.71 8.03 0.04
N TRP A 214 18.89 7.51 -0.31
CA TRP A 214 19.43 7.68 -1.66
C TRP A 214 18.57 6.90 -2.66
N PHE A 215 18.31 7.52 -3.82
CA PHE A 215 17.43 6.94 -4.84
C PHE A 215 16.01 6.65 -4.32
N ALA A 216 15.55 7.44 -3.35
CA ALA A 216 14.18 7.42 -2.90
C ALA A 216 13.23 7.99 -3.97
N GLY A 217 12.08 7.35 -4.14
CA GLY A 217 10.97 7.89 -4.93
C GLY A 217 10.10 8.84 -4.12
N THR A 218 9.38 9.70 -4.83
CA THR A 218 8.17 10.36 -4.32
C THR A 218 6.96 9.60 -4.82
N TYR A 219 6.10 9.20 -3.89
CA TYR A 219 4.90 8.42 -4.14
C TYR A 219 3.68 9.26 -3.81
N LYS A 220 2.73 9.33 -4.74
CA LYS A 220 1.44 9.98 -4.52
C LYS A 220 0.31 9.01 -4.77
N TRP A 221 -0.78 9.17 -4.03
CA TRP A 221 -2.02 8.41 -4.22
C TRP A 221 -3.21 9.20 -3.67
N ASP A 222 -4.39 8.91 -4.20
CA ASP A 222 -5.65 9.43 -3.69
C ASP A 222 -6.18 8.48 -2.59
N ARG A 223 -6.94 8.99 -1.61
CA ARG A 223 -7.50 8.17 -0.52
C ARG A 223 -8.60 7.23 -1.01
N ILE A 224 -9.39 7.67 -1.98
CA ILE A 224 -10.49 6.91 -2.59
C ILE A 224 -10.17 6.73 -4.07
N GLN A 225 -10.09 5.48 -4.51
CA GLN A 225 -9.74 5.14 -5.89
C GLN A 225 -10.68 4.06 -6.44
N THR A 226 -10.90 4.07 -7.75
CA THR A 226 -11.40 2.87 -8.42
C THR A 226 -10.33 1.78 -8.39
N ILE A 227 -10.75 0.53 -8.54
CA ILE A 227 -9.79 -0.59 -8.59
C ILE A 227 -8.77 -0.43 -9.72
N ASP A 228 -9.22 0.06 -10.87
CA ASP A 228 -8.39 0.21 -12.07
C ASP A 228 -7.34 1.30 -11.85
N ASP A 229 -7.73 2.43 -11.26
CA ASP A 229 -6.79 3.51 -10.92
C ASP A 229 -5.76 3.06 -9.89
N PHE A 230 -6.18 2.25 -8.91
CA PHE A 230 -5.27 1.68 -7.93
C PHE A 230 -4.25 0.73 -8.59
N ILE A 231 -4.70 -0.26 -9.36
CA ILE A 231 -3.83 -1.24 -10.00
C ILE A 231 -2.84 -0.55 -10.97
N ASN A 232 -3.35 0.37 -11.80
CA ASN A 232 -2.52 1.12 -12.74
C ASN A 232 -1.52 2.03 -12.01
N GLY A 233 -1.94 2.64 -10.89
CA GLY A 233 -1.09 3.49 -10.06
C GLY A 233 0.05 2.75 -9.37
N GLU A 234 -0.10 1.46 -9.07
CA GLU A 234 0.93 0.68 -8.34
C GLU A 234 1.99 0.03 -9.22
N ASN A 235 1.82 0.02 -10.53
CA ASN A 235 2.86 -0.41 -11.47
C ASN A 235 3.81 0.76 -11.75
N ARG A 236 4.87 0.90 -10.95
CA ARG A 236 5.80 2.04 -10.99
C ARG A 236 7.20 1.60 -11.38
N GLU A 237 7.86 2.39 -12.22
CA GLU A 237 9.28 2.24 -12.54
C GLU A 237 9.99 3.59 -12.43
N ASN A 238 11.00 3.67 -11.57
CA ASN A 238 11.83 4.86 -11.40
C ASN A 238 13.27 4.54 -11.80
N ILE A 239 13.88 5.39 -12.64
CA ILE A 239 15.27 5.25 -13.07
C ILE A 239 16.08 6.45 -12.56
N PHE A 240 17.09 6.16 -11.74
CA PHE A 240 18.01 7.14 -11.19
C PHE A 240 19.33 7.10 -11.97
N TYR A 241 19.66 8.20 -12.64
CA TYR A 241 20.86 8.31 -13.48
C TYR A 241 22.06 8.81 -12.66
N GLY A 242 23.01 7.93 -12.35
CA GLY A 242 24.29 8.28 -11.74
C GLY A 242 25.41 8.45 -12.78
N ALA A 243 26.57 8.98 -12.39
CA ALA A 243 27.68 9.23 -13.32
C ALA A 243 28.28 7.95 -13.93
N VAL A 244 28.21 6.82 -13.21
CA VAL A 244 28.78 5.50 -13.59
C VAL A 244 27.69 4.43 -13.70
N LEU A 245 26.69 4.47 -12.83
CA LEU A 245 25.62 3.47 -12.75
C LEU A 245 24.26 4.15 -12.84
N ASN A 246 23.31 3.48 -13.46
CA ASN A 246 21.89 3.77 -13.37
C ASN A 246 21.24 2.75 -12.43
N VAL A 247 20.33 3.21 -11.58
CA VAL A 247 19.57 2.34 -10.67
C VAL A 247 18.10 2.39 -11.09
N LYS A 248 17.52 1.24 -11.41
CA LYS A 248 16.10 1.08 -11.70
C LYS A 248 15.42 0.46 -10.49
N VAL A 249 14.41 1.14 -9.94
CA VAL A 249 13.53 0.61 -8.89
C VAL A 249 12.16 0.43 -9.49
N ALA A 250 11.66 -0.81 -9.50
CA ALA A 250 10.34 -1.14 -10.01
C ALA A 250 9.48 -1.78 -8.92
N THR A 251 8.26 -1.29 -8.77
CA THR A 251 7.28 -1.77 -7.79
C THR A 251 6.04 -2.24 -8.53
N LYS A 252 5.53 -3.42 -8.17
CA LYS A 252 4.30 -4.01 -8.75
C LYS A 252 3.53 -4.79 -7.70
N LEU A 253 2.20 -4.80 -7.84
CA LEU A 253 1.35 -5.69 -7.07
C LEU A 253 1.71 -7.16 -7.35
N THR A 254 1.64 -8.00 -6.32
CA THR A 254 1.88 -9.44 -6.46
C THR A 254 0.73 -10.10 -7.20
N ASN A 255 0.98 -11.25 -7.85
CA ASN A 255 -0.08 -12.01 -8.52
C ASN A 255 -1.19 -12.43 -7.54
N SER A 256 -0.82 -12.76 -6.30
CA SER A 256 -1.80 -13.09 -5.25
C SER A 256 -2.70 -11.89 -4.95
N ALA A 257 -2.12 -10.70 -4.77
CA ALA A 257 -2.92 -9.49 -4.55
C ALA A 257 -3.81 -9.18 -5.76
N LEU A 258 -3.28 -9.27 -6.99
CA LEU A 258 -4.06 -9.03 -8.20
C LEU A 258 -5.27 -9.96 -8.31
N SER A 259 -5.13 -11.23 -7.95
CA SER A 259 -6.25 -12.19 -7.93
C SER A 259 -7.33 -11.82 -6.92
N GLU A 260 -6.94 -11.33 -5.73
CA GLU A 260 -7.90 -10.92 -4.69
C GLU A 260 -8.56 -9.57 -5.01
N LEU A 261 -7.90 -8.74 -5.83
CA LEU A 261 -8.40 -7.45 -6.30
C LEU A 261 -9.31 -7.60 -7.53
N GLU A 262 -9.27 -8.73 -8.21
CA GLU A 262 -10.08 -8.99 -9.40
C GLU A 262 -11.58 -8.86 -9.09
N GLY A 263 -12.30 -8.11 -9.93
CA GLY A 263 -13.74 -7.90 -9.78
C GLY A 263 -14.16 -6.92 -8.67
N LYS A 264 -13.24 -6.43 -7.83
CA LYS A 264 -13.54 -5.37 -6.85
C LYS A 264 -13.75 -4.02 -7.55
N LYS A 265 -14.44 -3.08 -6.90
CA LYS A 265 -14.79 -1.79 -7.50
C LYS A 265 -14.04 -0.61 -6.90
N TRP A 266 -13.92 -0.60 -5.58
CA TRP A 266 -13.39 0.54 -4.85
C TRP A 266 -12.23 0.14 -3.94
N VAL A 267 -11.28 1.05 -3.76
CA VAL A 267 -10.18 0.94 -2.81
C VAL A 267 -10.16 2.19 -1.93
N LEU A 268 -10.07 1.97 -0.61
CA LEU A 268 -9.88 3.02 0.40
C LEU A 268 -8.50 2.85 1.02
N ARG A 269 -7.62 3.85 0.85
CA ARG A 269 -6.31 3.89 1.52
C ARG A 269 -6.43 4.69 2.81
N PHE A 270 -6.48 4.03 3.94
CA PHE A 270 -6.98 4.65 5.18
C PHE A 270 -5.88 5.02 6.19
N CYS A 271 -4.68 4.46 6.09
CA CYS A 271 -3.61 4.73 7.05
C CYS A 271 -2.21 4.48 6.47
N GLU A 272 -1.23 5.25 6.93
CA GLU A 272 0.20 5.05 6.65
C GLU A 272 0.93 4.71 7.93
N THR A 273 1.74 3.65 7.90
CA THR A 273 2.57 3.22 9.05
C THR A 273 4.03 3.06 8.64
N GLY A 274 4.95 3.29 9.58
CA GLY A 274 6.37 3.08 9.34
C GLY A 274 6.75 1.60 9.39
N TYR A 275 7.66 1.21 8.51
CA TYR A 275 8.37 -0.06 8.55
C TYR A 275 9.86 0.20 8.73
N SER A 276 10.53 -0.63 9.54
CA SER A 276 11.97 -0.67 9.62
C SER A 276 12.49 -2.09 9.77
N ALA A 277 13.60 -2.39 9.11
CA ALA A 277 14.29 -3.65 9.24
C ALA A 277 15.81 -3.45 9.25
N ASN A 278 16.46 -4.16 10.17
CA ASN A 278 17.90 -4.11 10.37
C ASN A 278 18.46 -5.52 10.31
N TYR A 279 19.59 -5.67 9.65
CA TYR A 279 20.35 -6.91 9.61
C TYR A 279 21.82 -6.63 9.91
N SER A 280 22.37 -7.25 10.94
CA SER A 280 23.78 -7.17 11.31
C SER A 280 24.48 -8.46 10.94
N THR A 281 25.32 -8.41 9.90
CA THR A 281 26.17 -9.53 9.48
C THR A 281 27.23 -9.88 10.53
N VAL A 282 27.71 -8.90 11.29
CA VAL A 282 28.78 -9.08 12.28
C VAL A 282 28.26 -9.74 13.56
N ALA A 283 27.06 -9.38 14.01
CA ALA A 283 26.45 -9.92 15.23
C ALA A 283 25.54 -11.14 14.98
N GLY A 284 25.25 -11.47 13.71
CA GLY A 284 24.28 -12.48 13.35
C GLY A 284 22.92 -12.17 13.96
N SER A 285 22.44 -10.94 13.80
CA SER A 285 21.16 -10.49 14.37
C SER A 285 20.30 -9.79 13.33
N SER A 286 18.98 -9.94 13.48
CA SER A 286 17.99 -9.26 12.66
C SER A 286 16.92 -8.64 13.55
N SER A 287 16.35 -7.51 13.14
CA SER A 287 15.19 -6.94 13.80
C SER A 287 14.27 -6.27 12.79
N LYS A 288 12.97 -6.33 13.05
CA LYS A 288 11.94 -5.63 12.29
C LYS A 288 11.02 -4.92 13.27
N ASN A 289 10.66 -3.67 12.97
CA ASN A 289 9.62 -2.97 13.70
C ASN A 289 8.61 -2.44 12.69
N PHE A 290 7.33 -2.68 12.95
CA PHE A 290 6.22 -2.27 12.10
C PHE A 290 4.93 -2.19 12.92
N THR A 291 3.84 -1.73 12.29
CA THR A 291 2.53 -1.65 12.92
C THR A 291 1.63 -2.74 12.35
N LEU A 292 1.09 -3.59 13.22
CA LEU A 292 0.02 -4.50 12.89
C LEU A 292 -1.28 -3.69 12.77
N VAL A 293 -1.88 -3.73 11.59
CA VAL A 293 -3.19 -3.13 11.31
C VAL A 293 -4.19 -4.25 11.10
N GLY A 294 -5.27 -4.24 11.88
CA GLY A 294 -6.26 -5.31 11.86
C GLY A 294 -7.64 -4.83 12.24
N ASP A 295 -8.59 -5.76 12.29
CA ASP A 295 -10.01 -5.52 12.63
C ASP A 295 -10.64 -4.39 11.79
N VAL A 296 -10.22 -4.26 10.53
CA VAL A 296 -10.66 -3.21 9.62
C VAL A 296 -12.14 -3.42 9.32
N THR A 297 -12.97 -2.39 9.46
CA THR A 297 -14.38 -2.38 9.04
C THR A 297 -14.77 -0.99 8.52
N ILE A 298 -15.52 -0.97 7.44
CA ILE A 298 -16.09 0.27 6.90
C ILE A 298 -17.35 0.58 7.71
N LEU A 299 -17.46 1.81 8.20
CA LEU A 299 -18.55 2.24 9.07
C LEU A 299 -19.65 2.99 8.32
N ARG A 300 -19.26 3.77 7.32
CA ARG A 300 -20.15 4.68 6.58
C ARG A 300 -19.61 4.92 5.18
N LEU A 301 -20.50 4.98 4.19
CA LEU A 301 -20.19 5.43 2.83
C LEU A 301 -21.15 6.56 2.43
N LYS A 302 -20.58 7.63 1.86
CA LYS A 302 -21.33 8.67 1.16
C LYS A 302 -21.03 8.59 -0.33
N PHE A 303 -22.05 8.39 -1.14
CA PHE A 303 -21.86 8.10 -2.55
C PHE A 303 -23.03 8.56 -3.40
N VAL A 304 -22.82 8.62 -4.71
CA VAL A 304 -23.86 8.89 -5.70
C VAL A 304 -24.13 7.61 -6.49
N THR A 305 -25.41 7.29 -6.67
CA THR A 305 -25.86 6.28 -7.64
C THR A 305 -27.14 6.77 -8.27
N ASP A 306 -27.28 6.62 -9.59
CA ASP A 306 -28.45 7.06 -10.35
C ASP A 306 -28.82 8.54 -10.10
N GLY A 307 -27.80 9.38 -9.85
CA GLY A 307 -27.97 10.82 -9.56
C GLY A 307 -28.47 11.15 -8.15
N ILE A 308 -28.69 10.17 -7.28
CA ILE A 308 -29.10 10.35 -5.88
C ILE A 308 -27.88 10.21 -4.97
N THR A 309 -27.69 11.19 -4.07
CA THR A 309 -26.65 11.12 -3.04
C THR A 309 -27.18 10.35 -1.83
N TYR A 310 -26.47 9.29 -1.48
CA TYR A 310 -26.70 8.48 -0.30
C TYR A 310 -25.63 8.76 0.76
N ASN A 311 -26.03 8.72 2.02
CA ASN A 311 -25.14 8.74 3.18
C ASN A 311 -25.61 7.64 4.14
N LEU A 312 -24.99 6.47 4.06
CA LEU A 312 -25.50 5.25 4.71
C LEU A 312 -24.46 4.63 5.64
N GLY A 313 -24.96 4.07 6.74
CA GLY A 313 -24.19 3.14 7.56
C GLY A 313 -23.91 1.84 6.80
N VAL A 314 -22.77 1.23 7.12
CA VAL A 314 -22.27 0.05 6.42
C VAL A 314 -22.39 -1.19 7.30
N ILE A 315 -22.73 -2.30 6.66
CA ILE A 315 -22.72 -3.65 7.22
C ILE A 315 -21.49 -4.35 6.65
N ASP A 316 -20.47 -4.52 7.47
CA ASP A 316 -19.17 -5.08 7.11
C ASP A 316 -18.54 -5.81 8.31
N ASN A 317 -17.88 -6.94 8.05
CA ASN A 317 -17.18 -7.72 9.06
C ASN A 317 -15.89 -7.00 9.50
N LYS A 318 -15.35 -7.38 10.66
CA LYS A 318 -13.98 -6.97 11.03
C LYS A 318 -12.99 -7.97 10.45
N GLN A 319 -12.11 -7.47 9.60
CA GLN A 319 -11.17 -8.28 8.84
C GLN A 319 -9.76 -7.68 8.91
N SER A 320 -8.77 -8.54 9.07
CA SER A 320 -7.35 -8.19 9.10
C SER A 320 -6.66 -8.70 7.83
N GLY A 321 -5.70 -7.92 7.35
CA GLY A 321 -4.84 -8.30 6.22
C GLY A 321 -3.74 -9.28 6.62
N SER A 322 -2.97 -9.73 5.62
CA SER A 322 -1.71 -10.44 5.84
C SER A 322 -0.65 -9.55 6.49
N SER A 323 0.38 -10.16 7.09
CA SER A 323 1.59 -9.46 7.57
C SER A 323 2.56 -9.09 6.45
N GLU A 324 2.35 -9.60 5.23
CA GLU A 324 3.20 -9.37 4.07
C GLU A 324 2.58 -8.31 3.13
N PRO A 325 3.41 -7.48 2.47
CA PRO A 325 2.93 -6.45 1.57
C PRO A 325 2.26 -7.05 0.33
N SER A 326 1.25 -6.34 -0.18
CA SER A 326 0.53 -6.71 -1.41
C SER A 326 1.34 -6.43 -2.69
N ASN A 327 2.49 -5.76 -2.58
CA ASN A 327 3.41 -5.47 -3.66
C ASN A 327 4.79 -6.09 -3.43
N SER A 328 5.56 -6.15 -4.51
CA SER A 328 6.98 -6.48 -4.50
C SER A 328 7.78 -5.35 -5.14
N THR A 329 8.99 -5.13 -4.62
CA THR A 329 9.94 -4.17 -5.16
C THR A 329 11.16 -4.89 -5.69
N SER A 330 11.61 -4.50 -6.88
CA SER A 330 12.81 -5.01 -7.52
C SER A 330 13.77 -3.87 -7.81
N VAL A 331 15.06 -4.12 -7.61
CA VAL A 331 16.13 -3.14 -7.87
C VAL A 331 17.10 -3.72 -8.90
N GLY A 332 17.24 -3.04 -10.03
CA GLY A 332 18.22 -3.31 -11.07
C GLY A 332 19.32 -2.25 -11.06
N VAL A 333 20.56 -2.66 -11.28
CA VAL A 333 21.70 -1.75 -11.43
C VAL A 333 22.34 -2.01 -12.78
N GLU A 334 22.46 -0.97 -13.59
CA GLU A 334 23.02 -1.03 -14.94
C GLU A 334 24.15 -0.01 -15.10
N LEU A 335 25.14 -0.30 -15.95
CA LEU A 335 26.19 0.68 -16.29
C LEU A 335 25.58 1.85 -17.07
N ASN A 336 25.93 3.07 -16.68
CA ASN A 336 25.49 4.26 -17.40
C ASN A 336 26.12 4.27 -18.80
N SER A 337 25.30 4.23 -19.84
CA SER A 337 25.73 4.27 -21.24
C SER A 337 26.68 5.45 -21.55
N LYS A 338 26.46 6.63 -20.94
CA LYS A 338 27.35 7.80 -21.08
C LYS A 338 28.71 7.61 -20.42
N PHE A 339 28.81 6.77 -19.38
CA PHE A 339 30.08 6.38 -18.80
C PHE A 339 30.82 5.45 -19.75
N THR A 340 30.14 4.41 -20.24
CA THR A 340 30.70 3.45 -21.19
C THR A 340 31.18 4.14 -22.47
N ASP A 341 30.43 5.11 -23.00
CA ASP A 341 30.83 5.85 -24.19
C ASP A 341 32.03 6.79 -23.95
N ARG A 342 32.13 7.39 -22.76
CA ARG A 342 33.32 8.17 -22.37
C ARG A 342 34.55 7.29 -22.27
N TRP A 343 34.44 6.13 -21.64
CA TRP A 343 35.56 5.18 -21.50
C TRP A 343 35.93 4.53 -22.83
N LYS A 344 34.97 4.20 -23.69
CA LYS A 344 35.24 3.76 -25.07
C LYS A 344 36.05 4.80 -25.84
N LYS A 345 35.74 6.09 -25.70
CA LYS A 345 36.52 7.18 -26.30
C LYS A 345 37.93 7.28 -25.70
N ILE A 346 38.06 7.20 -24.37
CA ILE A 346 39.36 7.25 -23.69
C ILE A 346 40.25 6.06 -24.10
N PHE A 347 39.72 4.84 -24.06
CA PHE A 347 40.44 3.64 -24.50
C PHE A 347 40.74 3.65 -26.00
N GLY A 348 39.82 4.16 -26.83
CA GLY A 348 40.07 4.36 -28.26
C GLY A 348 41.23 5.34 -28.53
N LEU A 349 41.31 6.43 -27.76
CA LEU A 349 42.37 7.43 -27.89
C LEU A 349 43.73 6.90 -27.38
N LEU A 350 43.73 6.13 -26.28
CA LEU A 350 44.90 5.41 -25.78
C LEU A 350 45.39 4.36 -26.79
N ALA A 351 44.49 3.57 -27.38
CA ALA A 351 44.84 2.60 -28.41
C ALA A 351 45.42 3.27 -29.66
N LEU A 352 44.89 4.43 -30.07
CA LEU A 352 45.42 5.22 -31.17
C LEU A 352 46.84 5.75 -30.87
N LEU A 353 47.07 6.26 -29.66
CA LEU A 353 48.40 6.70 -29.20
C LEU A 353 49.40 5.55 -29.18
N LEU A 354 48.99 4.38 -28.67
CA LEU A 354 49.84 3.20 -28.58
C LEU A 354 50.16 2.64 -29.99
N LEU A 355 49.18 2.66 -30.89
CA LEU A 355 49.37 2.34 -32.31
C LEU A 355 50.38 3.29 -32.97
N LEU A 356 50.28 4.61 -32.71
CA LEU A 356 51.25 5.59 -33.18
C LEU A 356 52.65 5.30 -32.65
N VAL A 357 52.79 4.92 -31.38
CA VAL A 357 54.09 4.55 -30.78
C VAL A 357 54.66 3.29 -31.41
N VAL A 358 53.84 2.28 -31.68
CA VAL A 358 54.26 1.04 -32.37
C VAL A 358 54.62 1.32 -33.83
N LEU A 359 53.96 2.26 -34.49
CA LEU A 359 54.23 2.64 -35.89
C LEU A 359 55.40 3.63 -36.04
N LEU A 360 55.80 4.36 -34.99
CA LEU A 360 56.95 5.30 -35.00
C LEU A 360 58.25 4.68 -35.57
N PRO A 361 58.68 3.47 -35.17
CA PRO A 361 59.89 2.86 -35.75
C PRO A 361 59.73 2.43 -37.21
N TYR A 362 58.51 2.25 -37.71
CA TYR A 362 58.22 1.87 -39.09
C TYR A 362 57.89 3.07 -40.00
N LEU A 363 57.65 4.25 -39.43
CA LEU A 363 57.40 5.48 -40.19
C LEU A 363 58.51 5.79 -41.20
N PRO A 364 59.82 5.70 -40.88
CA PRO A 364 60.89 5.94 -41.85
C PRO A 364 60.81 4.96 -43.03
N THR A 365 60.47 3.70 -42.78
CA THR A 365 60.34 2.62 -43.77
C THR A 365 59.12 2.84 -44.67
N ILE A 366 57.99 3.24 -44.08
CA ILE A 366 56.76 3.58 -44.81
C ILE A 366 56.99 4.83 -45.67
N PHE A 367 57.65 5.86 -45.12
CA PHE A 367 57.96 7.09 -45.85
C PHE A 367 58.93 6.83 -46.99
N THR A 368 60.00 6.07 -46.77
CA THR A 368 60.95 5.69 -47.83
C THR A 368 60.33 4.79 -48.88
N PHE A 369 59.40 3.90 -48.50
CA PHE A 369 58.63 3.11 -49.46
C PHE A 369 57.75 4.00 -50.34
N ILE A 370 56.97 4.91 -49.75
CA ILE A 370 56.12 5.87 -50.49
C ILE A 370 56.99 6.77 -51.38
N LEU A 371 58.11 7.30 -50.87
CA LEU A 371 59.05 8.10 -51.66
C LEU A 371 59.66 7.30 -52.81
N ASN A 372 59.97 6.01 -52.61
CA ASN A 372 60.48 5.16 -53.68
C ASN A 372 59.42 4.86 -54.75
N VAL A 373 58.15 4.68 -54.35
CA VAL A 373 57.01 4.55 -55.29
C VAL A 373 56.79 5.83 -56.08
N ILE A 374 56.85 7.01 -55.44
CA ILE A 374 56.70 8.30 -56.14
C ILE A 374 57.91 8.61 -57.03
N THR A 375 59.12 8.22 -56.63
CA THR A 375 60.36 8.50 -57.40
C THR A 375 60.65 7.47 -58.50
N LEU A 376 59.96 6.31 -58.51
CA LEU A 376 60.05 5.28 -59.55
C LEU A 376 59.86 5.82 -60.99
N PRO A 377 58.82 6.61 -61.31
CA PRO A 377 58.67 7.20 -62.65
C PRO A 377 59.83 8.14 -63.01
N PHE A 378 60.33 8.94 -62.06
CA PHE A 378 61.47 9.84 -62.29
C PHE A 378 62.79 9.09 -62.50
N LYS A 379 63.00 7.97 -61.78
CA LYS A 379 64.15 7.08 -61.97
C LYS A 379 64.10 6.37 -63.33
N ALA A 380 62.92 5.96 -63.79
CA ALA A 380 62.74 5.37 -65.12
C ALA A 380 63.06 6.37 -66.24
N ILE A 381 62.59 7.62 -66.11
CA ILE A 381 62.90 8.70 -67.07
C ILE A 381 64.40 9.00 -67.11
N ASN A 382 65.07 9.07 -65.94
CA ASN A 382 66.52 9.31 -65.88
C ASN A 382 67.33 8.13 -66.47
N GLY A 383 66.84 6.89 -66.31
CA GLY A 383 67.40 5.70 -66.96
C GLY A 383 67.35 5.76 -68.49
N LEU A 384 66.22 6.21 -69.05
CA LEU A 384 66.06 6.45 -70.48
C LEU A 384 67.04 7.52 -71.00
N PHE A 385 67.22 8.63 -70.27
CA PHE A 385 68.17 9.69 -70.62
C PHE A 385 69.64 9.21 -70.58
N LYS A 386 70.02 8.41 -69.58
CA LYS A 386 71.38 7.81 -69.51
C LYS A 386 71.64 6.81 -70.63
N ALA A 387 70.66 5.98 -70.98
CA ALA A 387 70.76 5.04 -72.11
C ALA A 387 70.91 5.79 -73.45
N ALA A 388 70.17 6.88 -73.65
CA ALA A 388 70.29 7.74 -74.83
C ALA A 388 71.67 8.42 -74.93
N ARG A 389 72.23 8.89 -73.80
CA ARG A 389 73.59 9.47 -73.76
C ARG A 389 74.68 8.43 -74.02
N LYS A 390 74.53 7.19 -73.54
CA LYS A 390 75.51 6.11 -73.77
C LYS A 390 75.54 5.67 -75.23
N ARG A 391 74.37 5.52 -75.88
CA ARG A 391 74.26 5.29 -77.33
C ARG A 391 74.83 6.43 -78.19
N LYS A 392 74.87 7.67 -77.67
CA LYS A 392 75.47 8.82 -78.36
C LYS A 392 77.00 8.88 -78.22
N LYS A 393 77.57 8.24 -77.19
CA LYS A 393 79.03 8.11 -76.98
C LYS A 393 79.65 6.94 -77.75
N GLU A 394 78.88 5.91 -78.09
CA GLU A 394 79.34 4.79 -78.94
C GLU A 394 79.26 5.09 -80.45
N LYS A 395 78.68 6.24 -80.84
CA LYS A 395 78.58 6.70 -82.24
C LYS A 395 79.54 7.85 -82.59
N LYS A 396 80.49 8.17 -81.72
CA LYS A 396 81.53 9.18 -81.92
C LYS A 396 82.87 8.52 -81.67
#